data_AF-A0A510L786-F1
#
_entry.id   AF-A0A510L786-F1
#
_cell.length_a   1.000
_cell.length_b   1.000
_cell.length_c   1.000
_cell.angle_alpha   90.00
_cell.angle_beta   90.00
_cell.angle_gamma   90.00
#
_symmetry.space_group_name_H-M   'P 1'
#
loop_
_entity.id
_entity.type
_entity.pdbx_description
1 polymer ?
#
loop_
_entity_poly.entity_id
_entity_poly.type
_entity_poly.pdbx_seq_one_letter_code
_entity_poly.pdbx_strand_id
1 'polypeptide(L)'
;MKRKNLLKILILFILAGSIANAEYLKENGEIYYKMPYYEIKSKVKDVDIESFEPLKEDRELIGDYYAKDNKYVYFYGKKLKDVLPEGFETVKENYVKDSKNVYKIEAEITDSIPISSDNKINTKKISLDGLDVKTFRALENSKDVTSIDYFVDKNNIYYAYENLEKIQGADKNSFEVLGYYDRKR
;
A
#
# COMPACT_ATOMS: atom_id res chain seq x y z
N MET A 1 -10.55 37.29 30.39
CA MET A 1 -11.42 36.30 29.70
C MET A 1 -10.55 35.18 29.13
N LYS A 2 -11.02 33.92 29.20
CA LYS A 2 -10.25 32.67 29.27
C LYS A 2 -9.49 32.30 27.98
N ARG A 3 -8.18 32.58 27.89
CA ARG A 3 -7.26 32.01 26.85
C ARG A 3 -7.16 30.47 26.88
N LYS A 4 -7.60 29.81 27.95
CA LYS A 4 -7.56 28.35 28.12
C LYS A 4 -8.58 27.58 27.25
N ASN A 5 -9.57 28.25 26.65
CA ASN A 5 -10.60 27.58 25.84
C ASN A 5 -10.30 27.55 24.33
N LEU A 6 -9.39 28.38 23.82
CA LEU A 6 -9.02 28.34 22.38
C LEU A 6 -8.16 27.12 22.04
N LEU A 7 -7.27 26.68 22.95
CA LEU A 7 -6.43 25.49 22.72
C LEU A 7 -7.27 24.21 22.59
N LYS A 8 -8.36 24.09 23.37
CA LYS A 8 -9.29 22.95 23.28
C LYS A 8 -10.08 22.91 21.98
N ILE A 9 -10.41 24.08 21.41
CA ILE A 9 -11.13 24.17 20.14
C ILE A 9 -10.19 23.88 18.97
N LEU A 10 -8.93 24.33 19.01
CA LEU A 10 -7.95 23.99 17.96
C LEU A 10 -7.64 22.48 17.89
N ILE A 11 -7.53 21.81 19.06
CA ILE A 11 -7.36 20.35 19.11
C ILE A 11 -8.58 19.63 18.51
N LEU A 12 -9.79 20.16 18.73
CA LEU A 12 -11.03 19.60 18.18
C LEU A 12 -11.09 19.68 16.64
N PHE A 13 -10.54 20.73 16.02
CA PHE A 13 -10.52 20.88 14.57
C PHE A 13 -9.43 20.04 13.88
N ILE A 14 -8.30 19.78 14.53
CA ILE A 14 -7.31 18.81 14.04
C ILE A 14 -7.93 17.39 14.04
N LEU A 15 -8.73 17.06 15.06
CA LEU A 15 -9.49 15.81 15.12
C LEU A 15 -10.66 15.76 14.12
N ALA A 16 -11.20 16.91 13.68
CA ALA A 16 -12.31 16.96 12.74
C ALA A 16 -11.92 16.70 11.28
N GLY A 17 -10.68 17.04 10.91
CA GLY A 17 -10.15 16.77 9.57
C GLY A 17 -9.76 15.30 9.32
N SER A 18 -9.59 14.50 10.37
CA SER A 18 -9.24 13.08 10.28
C SER A 18 -10.44 12.10 10.39
N ILE A 19 -11.66 12.59 10.63
CA ILE A 19 -12.83 11.73 10.94
C ILE A 19 -13.23 10.82 9.75
N ALA A 20 -12.80 11.08 8.52
CA ALA A 20 -13.18 10.25 7.38
C ALA A 20 -12.18 9.12 7.05
N ASN A 21 -10.90 9.26 7.39
CA ASN A 21 -9.85 8.42 6.84
C ASN A 21 -9.40 7.35 7.83
N ALA A 22 -9.11 6.15 7.33
CA ALA A 22 -8.54 5.10 8.15
C ALA A 22 -7.09 5.45 8.53
N GLU A 23 -6.71 5.20 9.78
CA GLU A 23 -5.44 5.65 10.35
C GLU A 23 -4.93 4.71 11.45
N TYR A 24 -3.64 4.79 11.74
CA TYR A 24 -3.03 4.15 12.91
C TYR A 24 -3.07 5.10 14.12
N LEU A 25 -3.50 4.58 15.27
CA LEU A 25 -3.67 5.31 16.54
C LEU A 25 -2.85 4.66 17.65
N LYS A 26 -2.07 5.47 18.39
CA LYS A 26 -1.43 5.05 19.65
C LYS A 26 -2.30 5.43 20.83
N GLU A 27 -2.73 4.45 21.62
CA GLU A 27 -3.62 4.64 22.78
C GLU A 27 -3.20 3.71 23.91
N ASN A 28 -3.03 4.24 25.13
CA ASN A 28 -2.67 3.47 26.34
C ASN A 28 -1.44 2.56 26.17
N GLY A 29 -0.45 3.01 25.38
CA GLY A 29 0.77 2.24 25.10
C GLY A 29 0.61 1.15 24.05
N GLU A 30 -0.51 1.09 23.35
CA GLU A 30 -0.78 0.10 22.30
C GLU A 30 -1.06 0.78 20.96
N ILE A 31 -0.91 0.04 19.86
CA ILE A 31 -1.20 0.52 18.50
C ILE A 31 -2.49 -0.13 18.00
N TYR A 32 -3.36 0.70 17.42
CA TYR A 32 -4.60 0.30 16.80
C TYR A 32 -4.64 0.78 15.35
N TYR A 33 -5.24 0.00 14.47
CA TYR A 33 -5.70 0.49 13.19
C TYR A 33 -7.19 0.81 13.28
N LYS A 34 -7.57 2.04 12.93
CA LYS A 34 -8.92 2.57 13.09
C LYS A 34 -9.53 2.84 11.72
N MET A 35 -10.79 2.45 11.54
CA MET A 35 -11.61 2.86 10.41
C MET A 35 -12.78 3.70 10.94
N PRO A 36 -12.62 5.04 11.05
CA PRO A 36 -13.62 5.90 11.68
C PRO A 36 -15.02 5.80 11.07
N TYR A 37 -15.12 5.65 9.74
CA TYR A 37 -16.40 5.52 9.02
C TYR A 37 -17.25 4.34 9.53
N TYR A 38 -16.61 3.24 9.90
CA TYR A 38 -17.28 2.05 10.44
C TYR A 38 -17.31 2.04 11.97
N GLU A 39 -16.78 3.08 12.63
CA GLU A 39 -16.65 3.17 14.09
C GLU A 39 -15.89 2.00 14.74
N ILE A 40 -14.99 1.36 13.98
CA ILE A 40 -14.21 0.20 14.43
C ILE A 40 -12.74 0.56 14.58
N LYS A 41 -12.07 -0.15 15.51
CA LYS A 41 -10.62 -0.22 15.60
C LYS A 41 -10.19 -1.63 15.95
N SER A 42 -9.06 -2.05 15.43
CA SER A 42 -8.44 -3.35 15.71
C SER A 42 -7.04 -3.15 16.25
N LYS A 43 -6.69 -3.90 17.30
CA LYS A 43 -5.35 -3.84 17.90
C LYS A 43 -4.34 -4.49 16.97
N VAL A 44 -3.25 -3.78 16.67
CA VAL A 44 -2.12 -4.31 15.91
C VAL A 44 -1.29 -5.22 16.82
N LYS A 45 -1.04 -6.45 16.36
CA LYS A 45 -0.29 -7.46 17.12
C LYS A 45 1.19 -7.45 16.75
N ASP A 46 2.03 -7.95 17.67
CA ASP A 46 3.47 -8.15 17.49
C ASP A 46 4.25 -6.89 17.08
N VAL A 47 3.76 -5.71 17.49
CA VAL A 47 4.32 -4.41 17.14
C VAL A 47 5.43 -3.98 18.09
N ASP A 48 6.52 -3.50 17.52
CA ASP A 48 7.56 -2.76 18.22
C ASP A 48 7.15 -1.29 18.32
N ILE A 49 6.52 -0.95 19.45
CA ILE A 49 5.86 0.35 19.70
C ILE A 49 6.82 1.54 19.58
N GLU A 50 8.11 1.35 19.86
CA GLU A 50 9.11 2.42 19.87
C GLU A 50 9.57 2.77 18.45
N SER A 51 9.55 1.80 17.55
CA SER A 51 9.95 1.98 16.14
C SER A 51 8.78 2.04 15.16
N PHE A 52 7.54 2.00 15.67
CA PHE A 52 6.35 2.00 14.85
C PHE A 52 6.15 3.32 14.08
N GLU A 53 5.98 3.20 12.78
CA GLU A 53 5.87 4.30 11.81
C GLU A 53 4.70 4.03 10.84
N PRO A 54 3.60 4.81 10.91
CA PRO A 54 2.59 4.84 9.85
C PRO A 54 3.18 5.38 8.54
N LEU A 55 2.93 4.68 7.44
CA LEU A 55 3.38 5.10 6.12
C LEU A 55 2.22 5.85 5.43
N LYS A 56 2.45 7.12 5.12
CA LYS A 56 1.49 7.96 4.41
C LYS A 56 1.65 7.76 2.92
N GLU A 57 0.57 7.47 2.22
CA GLU A 57 0.56 7.55 0.77
C GLU A 57 0.25 8.99 0.34
N ASP A 58 1.02 9.53 -0.59
CA ASP A 58 0.82 10.88 -1.15
C ASP A 58 -0.48 11.01 -1.98
N ARG A 59 -1.27 9.93 -2.08
CA ARG A 59 -2.56 9.91 -2.76
C ARG A 59 -3.61 10.48 -1.79
N GLU A 60 -3.83 11.79 -1.86
CA GLU A 60 -4.66 12.67 -1.02
C GLU A 60 -6.08 12.19 -0.62
N LEU A 61 -6.51 10.98 -0.97
CA LEU A 61 -7.86 10.45 -0.78
C LEU A 61 -7.92 9.02 -0.25
N ILE A 62 -6.78 8.36 0.01
CA ILE A 62 -6.74 6.94 0.40
C ILE A 62 -5.87 6.83 1.67
N GLY A 63 -6.48 6.38 2.79
CA GLY A 63 -5.90 6.49 4.14
C GLY A 63 -4.56 5.77 4.35
N ASP A 64 -3.97 5.95 5.53
CA ASP A 64 -2.66 5.40 5.92
C ASP A 64 -2.76 3.86 6.12
N TYR A 65 -2.85 3.09 5.03
CA TYR A 65 -3.06 1.64 5.10
C TYR A 65 -1.84 0.87 5.60
N TYR A 66 -0.67 1.36 5.25
CA TYR A 66 0.59 0.72 5.57
C TYR A 66 1.23 1.34 6.81
N ALA A 67 1.91 0.51 7.57
CA ALA A 67 2.83 0.93 8.61
C ALA A 67 3.98 -0.05 8.66
N LYS A 68 5.06 0.34 9.33
CA LYS A 68 6.17 -0.58 9.62
C LYS A 68 6.70 -0.32 11.01
N ASP A 69 7.43 -1.29 11.52
CA ASP A 69 8.37 -1.11 12.62
C ASP A 69 9.73 -1.69 12.21
N ASN A 70 10.66 -1.82 13.15
CA ASN A 70 12.00 -2.36 12.84
C ASN A 70 12.00 -3.85 12.42
N LYS A 71 10.88 -4.57 12.58
CA LYS A 71 10.78 -6.02 12.35
C LYS A 71 9.81 -6.37 11.23
N TYR A 72 8.71 -5.63 11.11
CA TYR A 72 7.57 -6.02 10.29
C TYR A 72 6.96 -4.85 9.52
N VAL A 73 6.28 -5.20 8.44
CA VAL A 73 5.39 -4.30 7.71
C VAL A 73 3.96 -4.74 7.97
N TYR A 74 3.06 -3.77 8.09
CA TYR A 74 1.65 -3.94 8.37
C TYR A 74 0.81 -3.34 7.25
N PHE A 75 -0.29 -3.99 6.92
CA PHE A 75 -1.34 -3.51 6.01
C PHE A 75 -2.68 -3.71 6.71
N TYR A 76 -3.49 -2.64 6.86
CA TYR A 76 -4.73 -2.67 7.63
C TYR A 76 -4.55 -3.19 9.07
N GLY A 77 -3.40 -2.90 9.69
CA GLY A 77 -3.04 -3.41 11.02
C GLY A 77 -2.70 -4.90 11.08
N LYS A 78 -2.65 -5.61 9.94
CA LYS A 78 -2.22 -7.01 9.85
C LYS A 78 -0.80 -7.08 9.32
N LYS A 79 0.02 -7.94 9.94
CA LYS A 79 1.40 -8.18 9.50
C LYS A 79 1.44 -8.80 8.10
N LEU A 80 2.23 -8.21 7.21
CA LEU A 80 2.58 -8.79 5.92
C LEU A 80 3.64 -9.87 6.14
N LYS A 81 3.33 -11.11 5.74
CA LYS A 81 4.24 -12.23 5.92
C LYS A 81 5.44 -12.09 4.98
N ASP A 82 6.64 -12.42 5.47
CA ASP A 82 7.90 -12.48 4.71
C ASP A 82 8.38 -11.15 4.07
N VAL A 83 7.64 -10.05 4.22
CA VAL A 83 8.02 -8.71 3.75
C VAL A 83 8.90 -8.04 4.80
N LEU A 84 10.08 -7.56 4.38
CA LEU A 84 11.01 -6.86 5.26
C LEU A 84 10.67 -5.36 5.35
N PRO A 85 10.80 -4.73 6.53
CA PRO A 85 10.66 -3.28 6.65
C PRO A 85 11.81 -2.51 5.98
N GLU A 86 12.98 -3.14 5.83
CA GLU A 86 14.15 -2.55 5.17
C GLU A 86 13.90 -2.35 3.67
N GLY A 87 13.91 -1.09 3.24
CA GLY A 87 13.66 -0.73 1.84
C GLY A 87 12.22 -0.95 1.41
N PHE A 88 11.27 -1.06 2.35
CA PHE A 88 9.86 -1.21 2.03
C PHE A 88 9.33 0.03 1.28
N GLU A 89 8.63 -0.22 0.19
CA GLU A 89 7.87 0.79 -0.56
C GLU A 89 6.60 0.17 -1.18
N THR A 90 5.57 1.00 -1.33
CA THR A 90 4.41 0.69 -2.17
C THR A 90 4.75 1.03 -3.61
N VAL A 91 4.37 0.17 -4.56
CA VAL A 91 4.69 0.38 -5.98
C VAL A 91 3.46 0.91 -6.71
N LYS A 92 2.44 0.06 -6.86
CA LYS A 92 1.13 0.42 -7.42
C LYS A 92 0.11 -0.67 -7.09
N GLU A 93 -1.14 -0.28 -6.86
CA GLU A 93 -2.23 -1.17 -6.45
C GLU A 93 -1.83 -2.07 -5.27
N ASN A 94 -1.82 -3.38 -5.48
CA ASN A 94 -1.44 -4.38 -4.49
C ASN A 94 0.00 -4.88 -4.64
N TYR A 95 0.85 -4.20 -5.40
CA TYR A 95 2.27 -4.52 -5.51
C TYR A 95 3.11 -3.66 -4.56
N VAL A 96 3.94 -4.34 -3.78
CA VAL A 96 4.90 -3.74 -2.84
C VAL A 96 6.27 -4.37 -3.04
N LYS A 97 7.33 -3.72 -2.59
CA LYS A 97 8.66 -4.33 -2.56
C LYS A 97 9.38 -3.99 -1.27
N ASP A 98 10.33 -4.85 -0.91
CA ASP A 98 11.35 -4.56 0.08
C ASP A 98 12.72 -4.47 -0.62
N SER A 99 13.79 -4.32 0.16
CA SER A 99 15.16 -4.28 -0.35
C SER A 99 15.59 -5.51 -1.18
N LYS A 100 14.88 -6.63 -1.10
CA LYS A 100 15.28 -7.92 -1.67
C LYS A 100 14.28 -8.51 -2.65
N ASN A 101 12.99 -8.24 -2.52
CA ASN A 101 11.94 -8.90 -3.29
C ASN A 101 10.78 -7.95 -3.62
N VAL A 102 10.05 -8.32 -4.68
CA VAL A 102 8.73 -7.75 -5.01
C VAL A 102 7.66 -8.75 -4.56
N TYR A 103 6.53 -8.25 -4.09
CA TYR A 103 5.39 -9.03 -3.63
C TYR A 103 4.09 -8.50 -4.25
N LYS A 104 3.15 -9.41 -4.45
CA LYS A 104 1.74 -9.10 -4.66
C LYS A 104 0.99 -9.38 -3.37
N ILE A 105 0.18 -8.43 -2.91
CA ILE A 105 -0.73 -8.59 -1.79
C ILE A 105 -2.02 -9.20 -2.32
N GLU A 106 -2.44 -10.30 -1.71
CA GLU A 106 -3.68 -11.01 -2.05
C GLU A 106 -4.57 -11.02 -0.82
N ALA A 107 -5.80 -10.53 -0.97
CA ALA A 107 -6.77 -10.49 0.11
C ALA A 107 -7.91 -11.47 -0.19
N GLU A 108 -8.11 -12.44 0.69
CA GLU A 108 -9.32 -13.25 0.73
C GLU A 108 -10.37 -12.46 1.52
N ILE A 109 -11.24 -11.76 0.80
CA ILE A 109 -12.29 -10.93 1.39
C ILE A 109 -13.53 -11.78 1.62
N THR A 110 -13.83 -12.08 2.88
CA THR A 110 -15.05 -12.75 3.32
C THR A 110 -16.04 -11.77 3.98
N ASP A 111 -15.54 -10.61 4.40
CA ASP A 111 -16.28 -9.53 5.03
C ASP A 111 -15.92 -8.21 4.32
N SER A 112 -16.93 -7.38 4.03
CA SER A 112 -16.73 -6.08 3.40
C SER A 112 -15.86 -5.12 4.21
N ILE A 113 -15.62 -5.39 5.49
CA ILE A 113 -14.75 -4.62 6.38
C ILE A 113 -13.31 -5.13 6.28
N PRO A 114 -12.34 -4.37 5.72
CA PRO A 114 -10.96 -4.83 5.49
C PRO A 114 -10.25 -5.37 6.74
N ILE A 115 -10.46 -4.76 7.91
CA ILE A 115 -9.83 -5.21 9.16
C ILE A 115 -10.51 -6.40 9.84
N SER A 116 -11.63 -6.90 9.31
CA SER A 116 -12.34 -8.05 9.86
C SER A 116 -11.39 -9.23 10.06
N SER A 117 -11.55 -9.97 11.15
CA SER A 117 -10.69 -11.13 11.45
C SER A 117 -10.77 -12.21 10.38
N ASP A 118 -11.90 -12.26 9.68
CA ASP A 118 -12.21 -13.30 8.70
C ASP A 118 -11.49 -13.04 7.37
N ASN A 119 -11.22 -11.77 7.06
CA ASN A 119 -10.40 -11.39 5.91
C ASN A 119 -8.96 -11.82 6.12
N LYS A 120 -8.41 -12.59 5.19
CA LYS A 120 -7.01 -13.00 5.21
C LYS A 120 -6.22 -12.16 4.23
N ILE A 121 -5.06 -11.69 4.69
CA ILE A 121 -4.09 -10.96 3.86
C ILE A 121 -2.88 -11.86 3.70
N ASN A 122 -2.61 -12.22 2.45
CA ASN A 122 -1.48 -13.03 2.04
C ASN A 122 -0.53 -12.18 1.21
N THR A 123 0.73 -12.60 1.19
CA THR A 123 1.80 -11.99 0.40
C THR A 123 2.42 -13.04 -0.50
N LYS A 124 2.30 -12.84 -1.81
CA LYS A 124 2.90 -13.71 -2.81
C LYS A 124 4.20 -13.08 -3.28
N LYS A 125 5.33 -13.66 -2.86
CA LYS A 125 6.65 -13.29 -3.39
C LYS A 125 6.70 -13.56 -4.89
N ILE A 126 7.16 -12.56 -5.65
CA ILE A 126 7.34 -12.65 -7.08
C ILE A 126 8.76 -13.13 -7.37
N SER A 127 8.88 -14.16 -8.20
CA SER A 127 10.15 -14.68 -8.68
C SER A 127 10.10 -14.77 -10.19
N LEU A 128 10.75 -13.82 -10.85
CA LEU A 128 10.89 -13.75 -12.30
C LEU A 128 12.37 -13.65 -12.65
N ASP A 129 12.78 -14.37 -13.70
CA ASP A 129 14.17 -14.35 -14.14
C ASP A 129 14.59 -12.96 -14.64
N GLY A 130 15.73 -12.49 -14.12
CA GLY A 130 16.28 -11.17 -14.42
C GLY A 130 15.56 -9.98 -13.78
N LEU A 131 14.61 -10.18 -12.86
CA LEU A 131 13.91 -9.10 -12.13
C LEU A 131 14.88 -8.28 -11.30
N ASP A 132 14.97 -6.97 -11.58
CA ASP A 132 15.75 -6.03 -10.79
C ASP A 132 14.86 -5.30 -9.78
N VAL A 133 14.82 -5.81 -8.55
CA VAL A 133 13.97 -5.28 -7.46
C VAL A 133 14.24 -3.79 -7.19
N LYS A 134 15.51 -3.38 -7.22
CA LYS A 134 15.91 -2.00 -6.88
C LYS A 134 15.25 -0.97 -7.80
N THR A 135 15.18 -1.28 -9.09
CA THR A 135 14.64 -0.37 -10.11
C THR A 135 13.22 -0.71 -10.54
N PHE A 136 12.64 -1.78 -10.00
CA PHE A 136 11.25 -2.15 -10.22
C PHE A 136 10.32 -1.04 -9.75
N ARG A 137 9.46 -0.58 -10.64
CA ARG A 137 8.46 0.47 -10.41
C ARG A 137 7.29 0.31 -11.38
N ALA A 138 6.18 0.98 -11.09
CA ALA A 138 5.12 1.12 -12.08
C ALA A 138 5.60 1.91 -13.30
N LEU A 139 5.13 1.51 -14.48
CA LEU A 139 5.32 2.27 -15.70
C LEU A 139 4.30 3.42 -15.71
N GLU A 140 4.76 4.61 -15.34
CA GLU A 140 4.00 5.84 -15.47
C GLU A 140 3.69 6.10 -16.95
N ASN A 141 2.46 6.54 -17.26
CA ASN A 141 1.87 6.72 -18.60
C ASN A 141 1.08 5.54 -19.20
N SER A 142 0.59 4.57 -18.42
CA SER A 142 -0.50 3.72 -18.92
C SER A 142 -1.75 4.60 -19.14
N LYS A 143 -1.97 5.04 -20.39
CA LYS A 143 -3.27 5.62 -20.83
C LYS A 143 -4.37 4.55 -20.85
N ASP A 144 -3.99 3.32 -20.54
CA ASP A 144 -4.89 2.19 -20.44
C ASP A 144 -5.84 2.38 -19.25
N VAL A 145 -7.12 2.58 -19.57
CA VAL A 145 -8.22 2.61 -18.61
C VAL A 145 -8.69 1.18 -18.30
N THR A 146 -7.91 0.17 -18.69
CA THR A 146 -8.20 -1.24 -18.45
C THR A 146 -7.59 -1.69 -17.12
N SER A 147 -8.02 -2.86 -16.62
CA SER A 147 -7.49 -3.49 -15.40
C SER A 147 -6.07 -4.08 -15.56
N ILE A 148 -5.27 -3.58 -16.51
CA ILE A 148 -3.92 -4.07 -16.78
C ILE A 148 -2.93 -2.98 -16.36
N ASP A 149 -2.08 -3.33 -15.40
CA ASP A 149 -0.96 -2.50 -14.99
C ASP A 149 0.32 -2.92 -15.71
N TYR A 150 1.16 -1.94 -16.03
CA TYR A 150 2.50 -2.18 -16.57
C TYR A 150 3.55 -1.76 -15.56
N PHE A 151 4.62 -2.54 -15.47
CA PHE A 151 5.75 -2.29 -14.59
C PHE A 151 7.04 -2.37 -15.39
N VAL A 152 8.07 -1.72 -14.88
CA VAL A 152 9.37 -1.67 -15.53
C VAL A 152 10.47 -1.78 -14.48
N ASP A 153 11.56 -2.45 -14.84
CA ASP A 153 12.84 -2.35 -14.15
C ASP A 153 13.94 -1.92 -15.13
N LYS A 154 15.19 -1.84 -14.68
CA LYS A 154 16.30 -1.37 -15.52
C LYS A 154 16.51 -2.22 -16.79
N ASN A 155 16.06 -3.47 -16.81
CA ASN A 155 16.31 -4.46 -17.85
C ASN A 155 15.04 -4.86 -18.61
N ASN A 156 13.87 -4.87 -17.96
CA ASN A 156 12.69 -5.57 -18.45
C ASN A 156 11.41 -4.74 -18.28
N ILE A 157 10.40 -5.11 -19.06
CA ILE A 157 9.02 -4.63 -18.93
C ILE A 157 8.13 -5.80 -18.56
N TYR A 158 7.13 -5.50 -17.73
CA TYR A 158 6.16 -6.45 -17.23
C TYR A 158 4.75 -5.93 -17.44
N TYR A 159 3.80 -6.85 -17.55
CA TYR A 159 2.38 -6.56 -17.45
C TYR A 159 1.78 -7.39 -16.31
N ALA A 160 0.75 -6.84 -15.67
CA ALA A 160 0.01 -7.47 -14.59
C ALA A 160 -1.47 -7.47 -14.93
N TYR A 161 -2.01 -8.66 -15.17
CA TYR A 161 -3.45 -8.90 -15.26
C TYR A 161 -3.89 -9.76 -14.07
N GLU A 162 -3.58 -11.06 -14.10
CA GLU A 162 -3.75 -11.94 -12.94
C GLU A 162 -2.43 -12.11 -12.17
N ASN A 163 -1.32 -12.31 -12.89
CA ASN A 163 0.03 -12.39 -12.33
C ASN A 163 0.93 -11.37 -13.03
N LEU A 164 2.06 -11.04 -12.40
CA LEU A 164 3.10 -10.24 -13.02
C LEU A 164 3.92 -11.12 -13.97
N GLU A 165 3.97 -10.74 -15.25
CA GLU A 165 4.67 -11.49 -16.28
C GLU A 165 5.61 -10.59 -17.09
N LYS A 166 6.76 -11.15 -17.46
CA LYS A 166 7.76 -10.46 -18.28
C LYS A 166 7.34 -10.48 -19.75
N ILE A 167 7.34 -9.31 -20.39
CA ILE A 167 7.13 -9.19 -21.84
C ILE A 167 8.45 -9.57 -22.55
N GLN A 168 8.44 -10.68 -23.27
CA GLN A 168 9.64 -11.17 -23.96
C GLN A 168 9.94 -10.32 -25.20
N GLY A 169 11.21 -9.94 -25.37
CA GLY A 169 11.69 -9.21 -26.55
C GLY A 169 11.28 -7.73 -26.61
N ALA A 170 10.67 -7.17 -25.55
CA ALA A 170 10.31 -5.76 -25.51
C ALA A 170 11.56 -4.86 -25.44
N ASP A 171 11.65 -3.88 -26.34
CA ASP A 171 12.61 -2.77 -26.20
C ASP A 171 12.05 -1.74 -25.23
N LYS A 172 12.65 -1.68 -24.03
CA LYS A 172 12.24 -0.75 -22.97
C LYS A 172 12.30 0.73 -23.35
N ASN A 173 13.13 1.10 -24.33
CA ASN A 173 13.32 2.49 -24.71
C ASN A 173 12.26 2.98 -25.69
N SER A 174 11.60 2.05 -26.39
CA SER A 174 10.56 2.35 -27.38
C SER A 174 9.20 1.74 -27.04
N PHE A 175 9.04 1.14 -25.86
CA PHE A 175 7.79 0.53 -25.45
C PHE A 175 6.74 1.59 -25.16
N GLU A 176 5.59 1.47 -25.83
CA GLU A 176 4.45 2.34 -25.64
C GLU A 176 3.19 1.48 -25.39
N VAL A 177 2.44 1.85 -24.36
CA VAL A 177 1.13 1.26 -24.09
C VAL A 177 0.10 2.00 -24.95
N LEU A 178 -0.38 1.34 -26.01
CA LEU A 178 -1.44 1.88 -26.87
C LEU A 178 -2.80 1.71 -26.17
N GLY A 179 -3.52 2.81 -25.97
CA GLY A 179 -4.83 2.77 -25.34
C GLY A 179 -5.86 2.06 -26.22
N TYR A 180 -6.89 1.47 -25.61
CA TYR A 180 -7.95 0.74 -26.31
C TYR A 180 -8.65 1.57 -27.41
N TYR A 181 -8.67 2.90 -27.28
CA TYR A 181 -9.32 3.83 -28.22
C TYR A 181 -8.45 4.28 -29.41
N ASP A 182 -7.15 3.97 -29.42
CA ASP A 182 -6.24 4.38 -30.51
C ASP A 182 -6.29 3.44 -31.73
N ARG A 183 -7.12 2.39 -31.69
CA ARG A 183 -7.50 1.60 -32.88
C ARG A 183 -8.48 2.40 -33.75
N LYS A 184 -7.98 3.40 -34.48
CA LYS A 184 -8.70 3.98 -35.63
C LYS A 184 -8.86 2.90 -36.71
N ARG A 185 -10.09 2.78 -37.22
CA ARG A 185 -10.46 2.06 -38.44
C ARG A 185 -9.73 2.59 -39.66
#